data_AF-A0A9N9Y814-F1
#
_entry.id   AF-A0A9N9Y814-F1
#
_cell.length_a   1.000
_cell.length_b   1.000
_cell.length_c   1.000
_cell.angle_alpha   90.00
_cell.angle_beta   90.00
_cell.angle_gamma   90.00
#
_symmetry.space_group_name_H-M   'P 1'
#
loop_
_entity.id
_entity.type
_entity.pdbx_description
1 polymer ?
#
loop_
_entity_poly.entity_id
_entity_poly.type
_entity_poly.pdbx_seq_one_letter_code
_entity_poly.pdbx_strand_id
1 'polypeptide(L)'
;MSDITLSTRQTSSRASSSPSAKLLWDRQNCVPLDRCLSKDDIILLLTPLVVPPESQVDKTSDPFEPLGRSLSTRHPAVRHVPYTKQDGITGVHIAFIKKADVVIFVLTGYSDDDKTQTELADLVNEACDSRPLIVVACCDLDEQEIQRHDFPTIIQTTGFSAIDMRLVSSVLLNGESESEASGPAPAPAPAPTPMAISPPTTPTPGPPPASAPDPSAPSAPSAPAALASRHAWSVKRWSPGDIPEMYRLWLENVPPKFHLDREHFASLINRPDYAVHHVVREPSLGHLVGYCAAYANISDSRGEELIGSLAIMIVQQNFRGMGIGQALHDTTVSSLSRIRGVRRLQLGSTFPRFLYGIPTGHPNIKWLEGKGWPFGTIHKAGEGRLMADWLVRFDGDHSLNLASAGLTFKPCELTDVPSVLDMVGRETERRHYFGWFDQYLRILDHNNIGDVLLGFEGSTLVASAITYIPNSGNPTATDLPWADVIGGNGGQVGGITCVCIKDDGAEVVNRRETIKVRLITACCEFLQSKGMLGALADGLKAEENGLEAVGFKQWAEYHEVWKYI
;
A
#
# COMPACT_ATOMS: atom_id res chain seq x y z
N MET A 1 28.82 51.18 23.19
CA MET A 1 28.07 52.24 22.50
C MET A 1 28.38 52.15 21.03
N SER A 2 27.42 51.70 20.23
CA SER A 2 27.20 51.96 18.79
C SER A 2 26.26 50.85 18.30
N ASP A 3 25.01 51.23 18.09
CA ASP A 3 23.87 50.41 17.70
C ASP A 3 24.05 49.76 16.33
N ILE A 4 23.67 48.48 16.22
CA ILE A 4 23.42 47.82 14.93
C ILE A 4 21.91 47.69 14.80
N THR A 5 21.37 48.50 13.90
CA THR A 5 19.96 48.52 13.49
C THR A 5 19.61 47.21 12.79
N LEU A 6 18.81 46.36 13.45
CA LEU A 6 18.07 45.29 12.77
C LEU A 6 17.03 45.95 11.85
N SER A 7 17.18 45.77 10.54
CA SER A 7 16.13 46.03 9.57
C SER A 7 15.13 44.87 9.64
N THR A 8 14.12 45.01 10.48
CA THR A 8 12.92 44.19 10.49
C THR A 8 12.18 44.44 9.18
N ARG A 9 12.40 43.60 8.15
CA ARG A 9 11.42 43.50 7.06
C ARG A 9 10.16 42.86 7.64
N GLN A 10 9.14 43.69 7.67
CA GLN A 10 7.81 43.44 8.21
C GLN A 10 7.25 42.10 7.73
N THR A 11 6.92 41.24 8.69
CA THR A 11 5.81 40.31 8.58
C THR A 11 4.56 41.12 8.21
N SER A 12 4.22 41.14 6.93
CA SER A 12 2.95 41.68 6.48
C SER A 12 1.83 40.85 7.11
N SER A 13 0.96 41.54 7.84
CA SER A 13 -0.30 41.02 8.36
C SER A 13 -1.06 40.27 7.26
N ARG A 14 -1.34 38.98 7.47
CA ARG A 14 -2.33 38.22 6.70
C ARG A 14 -3.69 38.89 6.90
N ALA A 15 -4.04 39.81 6.00
CA ALA A 15 -5.42 40.21 5.83
C ALA A 15 -6.21 38.95 5.44
N SER A 16 -7.38 38.76 6.03
CA SER A 16 -8.30 37.66 5.71
C SER A 16 -8.80 37.82 4.27
N SER A 17 -8.05 37.34 3.29
CA SER A 17 -8.52 37.14 1.93
C SER A 17 -9.39 35.88 1.87
N SER A 18 -10.51 35.97 1.16
CA SER A 18 -11.35 34.79 0.91
C SER A 18 -10.57 33.78 0.04
N PRO A 19 -10.65 32.47 0.34
CA PRO A 19 -10.08 31.41 -0.48
C PRO A 19 -10.38 31.59 -1.97
N SER A 20 -9.33 31.52 -2.79
CA SER A 20 -9.45 31.61 -4.25
C SER A 20 -8.34 30.82 -4.94
N ALA A 21 -8.62 30.34 -6.15
CA ALA A 21 -7.63 29.73 -7.04
C ALA A 21 -7.79 30.30 -8.45
N LYS A 22 -6.70 30.82 -9.00
CA LYS A 22 -6.66 31.50 -10.29
C LYS A 22 -5.64 30.84 -11.21
N LEU A 23 -6.09 30.44 -12.40
CA LEU A 23 -5.19 30.07 -13.48
C LEU A 23 -4.57 31.37 -14.04
N LEU A 24 -3.27 31.58 -13.85
CA LEU A 24 -2.63 32.78 -14.40
C LEU A 24 -2.37 32.59 -15.91
N TRP A 25 -1.85 31.43 -16.29
CA TRP A 25 -1.74 31.00 -17.69
C TRP A 25 -1.56 29.49 -17.82
N ASP A 26 -1.84 28.99 -19.03
CA ASP A 26 -1.66 27.61 -19.45
C ASP A 26 -1.12 27.59 -20.89
N ARG A 27 0.21 27.66 -21.05
CA ARG A 27 0.85 27.66 -22.38
C ARG A 27 0.91 26.27 -22.99
N GLN A 28 0.80 25.23 -22.15
CA GLN A 28 0.76 23.83 -22.56
C GLN A 28 -0.64 23.35 -22.96
N ASN A 29 -1.69 24.17 -22.72
CA ASN A 29 -3.09 23.83 -22.97
C ASN A 29 -3.50 22.51 -22.28
N CYS A 30 -3.00 22.29 -21.06
CA CYS A 30 -3.18 21.08 -20.26
C CYS A 30 -4.30 21.19 -19.21
N VAL A 31 -4.92 22.37 -19.06
CA VAL A 31 -6.01 22.62 -18.12
C VAL A 31 -7.32 22.88 -18.89
N PRO A 32 -8.41 22.12 -18.64
CA PRO A 32 -8.51 21.02 -17.68
C PRO A 32 -7.73 19.78 -18.10
N LEU A 33 -7.33 18.97 -17.11
CA LEU A 33 -6.43 17.84 -17.24
C LEU A 33 -6.86 16.80 -18.30
N ASP A 34 -8.16 16.60 -18.52
CA ASP A 34 -8.70 15.73 -19.58
C ASP A 34 -8.27 16.12 -21.01
N ARG A 35 -7.72 17.34 -21.22
CA ARG A 35 -7.13 17.73 -22.51
C ARG A 35 -5.85 16.98 -22.83
N CYS A 36 -5.13 16.52 -21.81
CA CYS A 36 -3.81 15.90 -21.95
C CYS A 36 -3.68 14.55 -21.25
N LEU A 37 -4.69 14.13 -20.48
CA LEU A 37 -4.70 12.85 -19.75
C LEU A 37 -5.78 11.90 -20.25
N SER A 38 -5.38 10.66 -20.42
CA SER A 38 -6.22 9.48 -20.54
C SER A 38 -6.50 8.87 -19.16
N LYS A 39 -7.41 7.90 -19.10
CA LYS A 39 -7.85 7.26 -17.85
C LYS A 39 -6.74 6.51 -17.09
N ASP A 40 -5.74 6.01 -17.81
CA ASP A 40 -4.64 5.21 -17.25
C ASP A 40 -3.35 6.03 -17.05
N ASP A 41 -3.38 7.31 -17.43
CA ASP A 41 -2.24 8.21 -17.38
C ASP A 41 -1.98 8.67 -15.94
N ILE A 42 -0.71 8.79 -15.58
CA ILE A 42 -0.26 9.02 -14.20
C ILE A 42 -0.14 10.52 -13.94
N ILE A 43 -0.84 10.99 -12.91
CA ILE A 43 -0.63 12.32 -12.33
C ILE A 43 0.37 12.17 -11.20
N LEU A 44 1.50 12.87 -11.27
CA LEU A 44 2.41 13.02 -10.14
C LEU A 44 2.15 14.34 -9.43
N LEU A 45 1.74 14.26 -8.17
CA LEU A 45 1.54 15.39 -7.28
C LEU A 45 2.76 15.51 -6.33
N LEU A 46 3.61 16.49 -6.59
CA LEU A 46 4.79 16.81 -5.79
C LEU A 46 4.45 17.95 -4.81
N THR A 47 4.47 17.69 -3.51
CA THR A 47 4.03 18.66 -2.48
C THR A 47 5.09 18.89 -1.41
N PRO A 48 5.24 20.12 -0.89
CA PRO A 48 6.20 20.38 0.17
C PRO A 48 5.71 19.80 1.50
N LEU A 49 6.61 19.23 2.30
CA LEU A 49 6.31 18.86 3.68
C LEU A 49 6.27 20.12 4.55
N VAL A 50 5.07 20.53 4.98
CA VAL A 50 4.84 21.76 5.76
C VAL A 50 3.92 21.51 6.95
N VAL A 51 3.99 22.39 7.95
CA VAL A 51 3.07 22.37 9.09
C VAL A 51 1.68 22.81 8.62
N PRO A 52 0.60 22.07 8.91
CA PRO A 52 -0.75 22.46 8.54
C PRO A 52 -1.16 23.82 9.14
N PRO A 53 -2.04 24.59 8.47
CA PRO A 53 -2.65 25.78 9.07
C PRO A 53 -3.44 25.42 10.33
N GLU A 54 -3.49 26.31 11.33
CA GLU A 54 -4.19 26.11 12.61
C GLU A 54 -5.66 25.67 12.46
N SER A 55 -6.31 25.97 11.33
CA SER A 55 -7.69 25.58 11.01
C SER A 55 -7.86 24.11 10.57
N GLN A 56 -6.78 23.35 10.40
CA GLN A 56 -6.79 21.96 9.89
C GLN A 56 -6.25 20.90 10.87
N VAL A 57 -5.92 21.29 12.11
CA VAL A 57 -5.20 20.45 13.09
C VAL A 57 -5.94 19.15 13.45
N ASP A 58 -7.24 19.03 13.18
CA ASP A 58 -8.05 17.93 13.71
C ASP A 58 -8.36 16.75 12.78
N LYS A 59 -8.00 16.73 11.47
CA LYS A 59 -8.47 15.62 10.58
C LYS A 59 -7.52 15.08 9.49
N THR A 60 -6.43 15.75 9.12
CA THR A 60 -5.45 15.24 8.14
C THR A 60 -4.04 15.72 8.50
N SER A 61 -3.05 14.82 8.57
CA SER A 61 -1.64 15.19 8.86
C SER A 61 -0.95 15.90 7.69
N ASP A 62 -1.47 15.76 6.47
CA ASP A 62 -0.97 16.39 5.24
C ASP A 62 -1.98 17.44 4.72
N PRO A 63 -1.59 18.73 4.59
CA PRO A 63 -2.49 19.78 4.11
C PRO A 63 -2.86 19.65 2.61
N PHE A 64 -2.11 18.88 1.83
CA PHE A 64 -2.34 18.71 0.39
C PHE A 64 -3.15 17.45 0.04
N GLU A 65 -3.44 16.60 1.03
CA GLU A 65 -4.29 15.42 0.89
C GLU A 65 -5.64 15.72 0.19
N PRO A 66 -6.34 16.85 0.48
CA PRO A 66 -7.60 17.17 -0.20
C PRO A 66 -7.46 17.37 -1.71
N LEU A 67 -6.32 17.89 -2.17
CA LEU A 67 -6.04 18.06 -3.60
C LEU A 67 -5.88 16.69 -4.27
N GLY A 68 -5.01 15.84 -3.71
CA GLY A 68 -4.79 14.48 -4.21
C GLY A 68 -6.10 13.67 -4.24
N ARG A 69 -6.85 13.67 -3.14
CA ARG A 69 -8.16 13.01 -3.04
C ARG A 69 -9.15 13.50 -4.09
N SER A 70 -9.20 14.81 -4.34
CA SER A 70 -10.13 15.37 -5.32
C SER A 70 -9.75 15.01 -6.75
N LEU A 71 -8.46 15.00 -7.10
CA LEU A 71 -7.99 14.56 -8.41
C LEU A 71 -8.30 13.07 -8.65
N SER A 72 -8.16 12.25 -7.61
CA SER A 72 -8.45 10.80 -7.66
C SER A 72 -9.90 10.45 -7.98
N THR A 73 -10.82 11.42 -7.90
CA THR A 73 -12.23 11.21 -8.29
C THR A 73 -12.41 11.05 -9.80
N ARG A 74 -11.53 11.65 -10.61
CA ARG A 74 -11.58 11.58 -12.09
C ARG A 74 -10.41 10.79 -12.68
N HIS A 75 -9.25 10.83 -12.05
CA HIS A 75 -8.06 10.11 -12.51
C HIS A 75 -7.61 9.08 -11.46
N PRO A 76 -7.73 7.77 -11.70
CA PRO A 76 -7.43 6.74 -10.70
C PRO A 76 -5.93 6.59 -10.36
N ALA A 77 -5.02 7.15 -11.17
CA ALA A 77 -3.58 7.01 -11.03
C ALA A 77 -2.89 8.31 -10.56
N VAL A 78 -3.30 8.84 -9.40
CA VAL A 78 -2.63 9.98 -8.75
C VAL A 78 -1.57 9.45 -7.79
N ARG A 79 -0.31 9.84 -8.00
CA ARG A 79 0.82 9.55 -7.11
C ARG A 79 1.20 10.80 -6.34
N HIS A 80 1.08 10.76 -5.04
CA HIS A 80 1.44 11.87 -4.16
C HIS A 80 2.83 11.60 -3.56
N VAL A 81 3.79 12.48 -3.83
CA VAL A 81 5.18 12.34 -3.36
C VAL A 81 5.62 13.64 -2.68
N PRO A 82 5.95 13.63 -1.38
CA PRO A 82 6.37 14.83 -0.67
C PRO A 82 7.84 15.18 -0.96
N TYR A 83 8.17 16.47 -0.93
CA TYR A 83 9.55 16.98 -0.92
C TYR A 83 9.79 17.88 0.29
N THR A 84 11.02 17.94 0.80
CA THR A 84 11.36 18.72 2.01
C THR A 84 12.12 19.99 1.67
N LYS A 85 12.12 20.97 2.57
CA LYS A 85 13.00 22.15 2.47
C LYS A 85 14.47 21.75 2.42
N GLN A 86 14.86 20.73 3.18
CA GLN A 86 16.26 20.33 3.35
C GLN A 86 16.82 19.59 2.14
N ASP A 87 16.06 18.66 1.56
CA ASP A 87 16.54 17.78 0.50
C ASP A 87 16.08 18.20 -0.91
N GLY A 88 15.04 19.04 -0.99
CA GLY A 88 14.48 19.53 -2.24
C GLY A 88 14.10 18.38 -3.19
N ILE A 89 14.47 18.53 -4.47
CA ILE A 89 14.20 17.53 -5.51
C ILE A 89 15.39 16.59 -5.63
N THR A 90 15.20 15.38 -5.13
CA THR A 90 16.19 14.28 -5.16
C THR A 90 16.03 13.40 -6.40
N GLY A 91 16.98 12.48 -6.62
CA GLY A 91 16.90 11.50 -7.72
C GLY A 91 15.65 10.60 -7.69
N VAL A 92 15.04 10.40 -6.53
CA VAL A 92 13.76 9.67 -6.38
C VAL A 92 12.62 10.45 -7.04
N HIS A 93 12.55 11.76 -6.80
CA HIS A 93 11.56 12.64 -7.45
C HIS A 93 11.74 12.64 -8.97
N ILE A 94 12.98 12.69 -9.45
CA ILE A 94 13.29 12.60 -10.89
C ILE A 94 12.80 11.27 -11.49
N ALA A 95 12.93 10.16 -10.75
CA ALA A 95 12.43 8.86 -11.19
C ALA A 95 10.89 8.84 -11.29
N PHE A 96 10.19 9.50 -10.37
CA PHE A 96 8.74 9.67 -10.45
C PHE A 96 8.33 10.59 -11.61
N ILE A 97 9.01 11.72 -11.81
CA ILE A 97 8.74 12.68 -12.90
C ILE A 97 8.83 11.99 -14.26
N LYS A 98 9.86 11.16 -14.48
CA LYS A 98 10.05 10.42 -15.74
C LYS A 98 8.94 9.42 -16.06
N LYS A 99 8.12 9.07 -15.06
CA LYS A 99 7.03 8.09 -15.18
C LYS A 99 5.64 8.71 -15.19
N ALA A 100 5.53 9.96 -14.81
CA ALA A 100 4.29 10.69 -14.87
C ALA A 100 3.98 11.07 -16.33
N ASP A 101 2.69 11.18 -16.61
CA ASP A 101 2.21 11.78 -17.85
C ASP A 101 1.97 13.28 -17.65
N VAL A 102 1.57 13.69 -16.43
CA VAL A 102 1.49 15.10 -15.99
C VAL A 102 2.10 15.25 -14.61
N VAL A 103 2.88 16.32 -14.41
CA VAL A 103 3.46 16.67 -13.11
C VAL A 103 2.80 17.94 -12.57
N ILE A 104 2.31 17.86 -11.33
CA ILE A 104 1.80 18.98 -10.55
C ILE A 104 2.80 19.26 -9.44
N PHE A 105 3.42 20.45 -9.46
CA PHE A 105 4.41 20.87 -8.47
C PHE A 105 3.85 21.97 -7.58
N VAL A 106 3.74 21.73 -6.28
CA VAL A 106 3.14 22.69 -5.33
C VAL A 106 4.23 23.49 -4.62
N LEU A 107 4.03 24.81 -4.50
CA LEU A 107 4.89 25.77 -3.80
C LEU A 107 4.15 26.39 -2.62
N THR A 108 4.86 26.72 -1.54
CA THR A 108 4.28 27.38 -0.34
C THR A 108 4.95 28.72 0.00
N GLY A 109 6.00 29.11 -0.73
CA GLY A 109 6.66 30.40 -0.60
C GLY A 109 7.67 30.52 0.54
N TYR A 110 8.23 29.40 1.06
CA TYR A 110 9.38 29.51 1.95
C TYR A 110 10.66 29.71 1.13
N SER A 111 11.53 30.61 1.56
CA SER A 111 12.89 30.77 1.02
C SER A 111 13.93 30.25 2.01
N ASP A 112 15.04 29.72 1.50
CA ASP A 112 16.28 29.53 2.24
C ASP A 112 17.35 30.51 1.75
N ASP A 113 18.44 30.65 2.49
CA ASP A 113 19.57 31.51 2.10
C ASP A 113 20.32 30.98 0.85
N ASP A 114 20.13 29.71 0.46
CA ASP A 114 20.85 29.07 -0.65
C ASP A 114 20.00 28.66 -1.87
N LYS A 115 18.69 28.34 -1.71
CA LYS A 115 17.77 27.99 -2.84
C LYS A 115 16.30 28.33 -2.56
N THR A 116 15.56 28.75 -3.60
CA THR A 116 14.11 29.02 -3.50
C THR A 116 13.27 27.84 -4.02
N GLN A 117 12.01 27.72 -3.59
CA GLN A 117 11.12 26.69 -4.17
C GLN A 117 10.85 26.92 -5.67
N THR A 118 10.99 28.15 -6.18
CA THR A 118 10.88 28.43 -7.61
C THR A 118 12.07 27.86 -8.41
N GLU A 119 13.28 27.88 -7.85
CA GLU A 119 14.43 27.18 -8.45
C GLU A 119 14.26 25.65 -8.42
N LEU A 120 13.59 25.10 -7.40
CA LEU A 120 13.21 23.68 -7.41
C LEU A 120 12.19 23.38 -8.52
N ALA A 121 11.25 24.29 -8.78
CA ALA A 121 10.30 24.14 -9.88
C ALA A 121 11.00 24.18 -11.24
N ASP A 122 12.07 24.96 -11.43
CA ASP A 122 12.89 24.92 -12.64
C ASP A 122 13.54 23.55 -12.82
N LEU A 123 14.11 22.98 -11.76
CA LEU A 123 14.70 21.63 -11.80
C LEU A 123 13.67 20.56 -12.16
N VAL A 124 12.43 20.70 -11.66
CA VAL A 124 11.31 19.82 -12.05
C VAL A 124 10.95 20.04 -13.52
N ASN A 125 10.91 21.29 -13.99
CA ASN A 125 10.62 21.63 -15.40
C ASN A 125 11.65 21.00 -16.34
N GLU A 126 12.94 21.10 -16.01
CA GLU A 126 14.02 20.43 -16.75
C GLU A 126 13.84 18.90 -16.76
N ALA A 127 13.42 18.32 -15.63
CA ALA A 127 13.22 16.89 -15.50
C ALA A 127 11.97 16.37 -16.24
N CYS A 128 10.94 17.21 -16.42
CA CYS A 128 9.72 16.87 -17.14
C CYS A 128 9.99 16.60 -18.63
N ASP A 129 11.01 17.22 -19.21
CA ASP A 129 11.37 17.13 -20.63
C ASP A 129 10.16 17.53 -21.51
N SER A 130 9.46 16.57 -22.12
CA SER A 130 8.27 16.84 -22.94
C SER A 130 6.93 16.76 -22.17
N ARG A 131 6.94 16.48 -20.87
CA ARG A 131 5.72 16.28 -20.06
C ARG A 131 5.14 17.62 -19.61
N PRO A 132 3.80 17.76 -19.53
CA PRO A 132 3.18 18.93 -18.92
C PRO A 132 3.59 19.11 -17.46
N LEU A 133 3.96 20.34 -17.10
CA LEU A 133 4.24 20.78 -15.74
C LEU A 133 3.22 21.85 -15.35
N ILE A 134 2.52 21.60 -14.25
CA ILE A 134 1.61 22.59 -13.65
C ILE A 134 2.17 23.00 -12.31
N VAL A 135 2.53 24.27 -12.18
CA VAL A 135 2.99 24.86 -10.91
C VAL A 135 1.78 25.39 -10.14
N VAL A 136 1.60 24.94 -8.90
CA VAL A 136 0.55 25.42 -7.98
C VAL A 136 1.22 26.26 -6.89
N ALA A 137 1.10 27.58 -6.99
CA ALA A 137 1.63 28.51 -6.00
C ALA A 137 0.61 28.77 -4.89
N CYS A 138 0.85 28.25 -3.69
CA CYS A 138 0.02 28.47 -2.49
C CYS A 138 0.48 29.71 -1.69
N CYS A 139 1.10 30.65 -2.38
CA CYS A 139 1.64 31.89 -1.87
C CYS A 139 1.54 32.98 -2.93
N ASP A 140 1.66 34.24 -2.52
CA ASP A 140 1.75 35.35 -3.45
C ASP A 140 3.14 35.40 -4.07
N LEU A 141 3.23 34.93 -5.33
CA LEU A 141 4.39 35.17 -6.18
C LEU A 141 4.18 36.49 -6.92
N ASP A 142 5.16 37.39 -6.87
CA ASP A 142 5.07 38.63 -7.64
C ASP A 142 5.30 38.37 -9.15
N GLU A 143 4.77 39.24 -10.01
CA GLU A 143 4.87 39.04 -11.47
C GLU A 143 6.31 39.00 -11.97
N GLN A 144 7.25 39.65 -11.29
CA GLN A 144 8.66 39.67 -11.69
C GLN A 144 9.34 38.34 -11.35
N GLU A 145 9.01 37.76 -10.20
CA GLU A 145 9.48 36.44 -9.78
C GLU A 145 8.97 35.38 -10.74
N ILE A 146 7.68 35.37 -11.07
CA ILE A 146 7.15 34.38 -12.02
C ILE A 146 7.75 34.58 -13.42
N GLN A 147 8.00 35.81 -13.87
CA GLN A 147 8.63 36.10 -15.17
C GLN A 147 10.10 35.66 -15.27
N ARG A 148 10.80 35.46 -14.15
CA ARG A 148 12.18 34.92 -14.16
C ARG A 148 12.22 33.45 -14.52
N HIS A 149 11.11 32.74 -14.36
CA HIS A 149 10.98 31.32 -14.60
C HIS A 149 10.10 31.09 -15.83
N ASP A 150 10.42 30.09 -16.65
CA ASP A 150 9.61 29.74 -17.83
C ASP A 150 8.60 28.65 -17.50
N PHE A 151 7.81 28.85 -16.43
CA PHE A 151 6.79 27.89 -16.06
C PHE A 151 5.69 27.84 -17.11
N PRO A 152 5.42 26.67 -17.71
CA PRO A 152 4.49 26.57 -18.83
C PRO A 152 3.03 26.78 -18.40
N THR A 153 2.66 26.30 -17.22
CA THR A 153 1.31 26.45 -16.65
C THR A 153 1.40 26.74 -15.17
N ILE A 154 0.69 27.78 -14.70
CA ILE A 154 0.71 28.19 -13.29
C ILE A 154 -0.70 28.52 -12.76
N ILE A 155 -1.01 27.97 -11.60
CA ILE A 155 -2.20 28.25 -10.79
C ILE A 155 -1.73 28.90 -9.50
N GLN A 156 -2.30 30.04 -9.15
CA GLN A 156 -2.03 30.71 -7.88
C GLN A 156 -3.25 30.61 -6.96
N THR A 157 -3.02 30.34 -5.69
CA THR A 157 -4.06 30.30 -4.66
C THR A 157 -3.62 31.04 -3.40
N THR A 158 -4.61 31.50 -2.63
CA THR A 158 -4.44 32.31 -1.42
C THR A 158 -3.76 31.58 -0.26
N GLY A 159 -3.68 30.25 -0.32
CA GLY A 159 -3.08 29.42 0.71
C GLY A 159 -3.23 27.93 0.40
N PHE A 160 -3.11 27.11 1.43
CA PHE A 160 -3.19 25.65 1.31
C PHE A 160 -4.16 25.03 2.31
N SER A 161 -5.26 25.74 2.62
CA SER A 161 -6.37 25.13 3.36
C SER A 161 -7.09 24.07 2.52
N ALA A 162 -7.91 23.23 3.15
CA ALA A 162 -8.77 22.27 2.44
C ALA A 162 -9.77 22.94 1.48
N ILE A 163 -10.08 24.23 1.67
CA ILE A 163 -10.91 24.99 0.73
C ILE A 163 -10.06 25.39 -0.47
N ASP A 164 -8.88 25.98 -0.25
CA ASP A 164 -7.94 26.37 -1.31
C ASP A 164 -7.61 25.18 -2.23
N MET A 165 -7.29 24.02 -1.64
CA MET A 165 -6.94 22.81 -2.38
C MET A 165 -8.11 22.25 -3.22
N ARG A 166 -9.35 22.42 -2.77
CA ARG A 166 -10.54 22.06 -3.56
C ARG A 166 -10.77 23.02 -4.72
N LEU A 167 -10.52 24.32 -4.52
CA LEU A 167 -10.60 25.31 -5.59
C LEU A 167 -9.52 25.06 -6.65
N VAL A 168 -8.28 24.75 -6.24
CA VAL A 168 -7.21 24.34 -7.16
C VAL A 168 -7.61 23.10 -7.96
N SER A 169 -8.19 22.09 -7.30
CA SER A 169 -8.71 20.90 -8.00
C SER A 169 -9.81 21.26 -9.01
N SER A 170 -10.72 22.17 -8.68
CA SER A 170 -11.75 22.62 -9.63
C SER A 170 -11.13 23.28 -10.86
N VAL A 171 -10.13 24.15 -10.68
CA VAL A 171 -9.38 24.75 -11.80
C VAL A 171 -8.74 23.66 -12.66
N LEU A 172 -8.05 22.69 -12.06
CA LEU A 172 -7.37 21.60 -12.77
C LEU A 172 -8.34 20.68 -13.53
N LEU A 173 -9.53 20.43 -12.99
CA LEU A 173 -10.49 19.48 -13.56
C LEU A 173 -11.50 20.13 -14.51
N ASN A 174 -11.79 21.42 -14.34
CA ASN A 174 -12.87 22.12 -15.06
C ASN A 174 -12.36 23.31 -15.90
N GLY A 175 -11.21 23.90 -15.54
CA GLY A 175 -10.57 24.98 -16.29
C GLY A 175 -11.10 26.39 -16.02
N GLU A 176 -11.93 26.57 -14.98
CA GLU A 176 -12.48 27.88 -14.59
C GLU A 176 -11.74 28.43 -13.37
N SER A 177 -11.41 29.72 -13.36
CA SER A 177 -10.87 30.39 -12.16
C SER A 177 -11.98 30.60 -11.13
N GLU A 178 -11.76 30.21 -9.87
CA GLU A 178 -12.80 30.20 -8.83
C GLU A 178 -12.45 31.07 -7.62
N SER A 179 -13.47 31.74 -7.08
CA SER A 179 -13.43 32.44 -5.80
C SER A 179 -14.70 32.13 -5.02
N GLU A 180 -14.60 32.00 -3.70
CA GLU A 180 -15.75 31.75 -2.82
C GLU A 180 -16.86 32.82 -2.93
N ALA A 181 -16.57 33.99 -3.52
CA ALA A 181 -17.54 35.06 -3.76
C ALA A 181 -18.49 34.83 -4.95
N SER A 182 -18.27 33.81 -5.81
CA SER A 182 -19.13 33.53 -6.96
C SER A 182 -20.07 32.35 -6.72
N GLY A 183 -21.11 32.56 -5.92
CA GLY A 183 -22.28 31.67 -5.86
C GLY A 183 -23.18 31.92 -4.65
N PRO A 184 -24.50 32.11 -4.81
CA PRO A 184 -25.40 32.09 -3.66
C PRO A 184 -25.41 30.69 -3.06
N ALA A 185 -25.32 30.61 -1.74
CA ALA A 185 -25.42 29.35 -1.00
C ALA A 185 -26.63 28.53 -1.48
N PRO A 186 -26.48 27.23 -1.79
CA PRO A 186 -27.64 26.40 -2.07
C PRO A 186 -28.53 26.39 -0.82
N ALA A 187 -29.80 26.75 -1.01
CA ALA A 187 -30.78 26.72 0.06
C ALA A 187 -30.80 25.32 0.70
N PRO A 188 -30.93 25.22 2.04
CA PRO A 188 -31.00 23.94 2.71
C PRO A 188 -32.15 23.13 2.11
N ALA A 189 -31.84 21.91 1.67
CA ALA A 189 -32.84 20.98 1.16
C ALA A 189 -33.95 20.79 2.22
N PRO A 190 -35.23 20.81 1.83
CA PRO A 190 -36.32 20.59 2.77
C PRO A 190 -36.18 19.19 3.37
N ALA A 191 -36.36 19.11 4.69
CA ALA A 191 -36.36 17.87 5.44
C ALA A 191 -37.36 16.85 4.83
N PRO A 192 -37.03 15.54 4.82
CA PRO A 192 -37.93 14.54 4.30
C PRO A 192 -39.20 14.46 5.17
N THR A 193 -40.33 14.81 4.56
CA THR A 193 -41.66 14.58 5.13
C THR A 193 -41.88 13.08 5.31
N PRO A 194 -42.45 12.61 6.44
CA PRO A 194 -42.74 11.18 6.61
C PRO A 194 -43.76 10.73 5.58
N MET A 195 -43.42 9.74 4.75
CA MET A 195 -44.37 9.14 3.83
C MET A 195 -45.46 8.40 4.61
N ALA A 196 -46.70 8.84 4.41
CA ALA A 196 -47.89 8.18 4.88
C ALA A 196 -48.01 6.79 4.25
N ILE A 197 -48.18 5.79 5.11
CA ILE A 197 -48.51 4.41 4.75
C ILE A 197 -49.90 4.41 4.11
N SER A 198 -49.97 4.06 2.83
CA SER A 198 -51.24 3.72 2.18
C SER A 198 -51.59 2.25 2.49
N PRO A 199 -52.86 1.93 2.79
CA PRO A 199 -53.27 0.58 3.15
C PRO A 199 -53.26 -0.37 1.94
N PRO A 200 -53.06 -1.68 2.16
CA PRO A 200 -52.99 -2.67 1.10
C PRO A 200 -54.37 -2.93 0.47
N THR A 201 -54.42 -2.88 -0.86
CA THR A 201 -55.54 -3.37 -1.66
C THR A 201 -55.54 -4.90 -1.71
N THR A 202 -56.69 -5.47 -1.41
CA THR A 202 -57.03 -6.90 -1.45
C THR A 202 -57.01 -7.46 -2.88
N PRO A 203 -56.46 -8.66 -3.12
CA PRO A 203 -56.70 -9.40 -4.34
C PRO A 203 -57.95 -10.27 -4.21
N THR A 204 -58.86 -10.16 -5.19
CA THR A 204 -60.05 -11.00 -5.36
C THR A 204 -59.67 -12.34 -6.02
N PRO A 205 -60.37 -13.47 -5.75
CA PRO A 205 -59.94 -14.80 -6.14
C PRO A 205 -60.42 -15.19 -7.55
N GLY A 206 -59.53 -15.80 -8.33
CA GLY A 206 -59.87 -16.49 -9.58
C GLY A 206 -60.34 -17.95 -9.35
N PRO A 207 -61.11 -18.56 -10.26
CA PRO A 207 -61.76 -19.86 -10.07
C PRO A 207 -60.83 -21.08 -10.31
N PRO A 208 -61.24 -22.30 -9.88
CA PRO A 208 -60.40 -23.49 -9.73
C PRO A 208 -60.21 -24.32 -11.02
N PRO A 209 -59.34 -25.36 -11.02
CA PRO A 209 -58.72 -25.90 -12.22
C PRO A 209 -59.53 -27.00 -12.92
N ALA A 210 -59.28 -27.19 -14.21
CA ALA A 210 -59.80 -28.31 -14.99
C ALA A 210 -58.73 -29.40 -15.19
N SER A 211 -58.98 -30.53 -14.52
CA SER A 211 -58.82 -31.94 -14.88
C SER A 211 -57.86 -32.37 -16.01
N ALA A 212 -57.01 -33.34 -15.65
CA ALA A 212 -56.22 -34.21 -16.51
C ALA A 212 -57.05 -35.05 -17.51
N PRO A 213 -56.38 -35.65 -18.51
CA PRO A 213 -56.33 -37.12 -18.52
C PRO A 213 -54.95 -37.70 -18.89
N ASP A 214 -54.69 -38.88 -18.33
CA ASP A 214 -53.69 -39.90 -18.71
C ASP A 214 -54.51 -41.19 -19.03
N PRO A 215 -54.02 -42.31 -19.62
CA PRO A 215 -52.67 -42.64 -20.12
C PRO A 215 -52.65 -43.38 -21.47
N SER A 216 -51.42 -43.73 -21.92
CA SER A 216 -51.00 -45.04 -22.47
C SER A 216 -50.22 -45.04 -23.80
N ALA A 217 -48.89 -45.25 -23.72
CA ALA A 217 -48.11 -46.22 -24.52
C ALA A 217 -46.63 -46.21 -24.09
N PRO A 218 -45.94 -47.36 -23.99
CA PRO A 218 -44.59 -47.46 -23.45
C PRO A 218 -43.52 -47.26 -24.55
N SER A 219 -42.49 -46.46 -24.26
CA SER A 219 -41.26 -46.44 -25.04
C SER A 219 -40.05 -46.63 -24.13
N ALA A 220 -39.14 -47.49 -24.58
CA ALA A 220 -38.01 -48.08 -23.85
C ALA A 220 -36.99 -47.02 -23.37
N PRO A 221 -36.21 -47.30 -22.31
CA PRO A 221 -35.26 -46.34 -21.77
C PRO A 221 -34.04 -46.20 -22.69
N SER A 222 -33.96 -45.10 -23.43
CA SER A 222 -32.70 -44.56 -23.91
C SER A 222 -32.03 -43.83 -22.75
N ALA A 223 -30.91 -44.36 -22.26
CA ALA A 223 -30.08 -43.66 -21.30
C ALA A 223 -29.53 -42.38 -21.95
N PRO A 224 -29.78 -41.17 -21.41
CA PRO A 224 -29.02 -40.01 -21.81
C PRO A 224 -27.70 -40.08 -21.06
N ALA A 225 -26.61 -40.36 -21.78
CA ALA A 225 -25.30 -39.91 -21.39
C ALA A 225 -25.33 -38.38 -21.34
N ALA A 226 -25.74 -37.83 -20.20
CA ALA A 226 -25.58 -36.42 -19.90
C ALA A 226 -24.07 -36.15 -19.85
N LEU A 227 -23.54 -35.68 -20.97
CA LEU A 227 -22.31 -34.93 -21.01
C LEU A 227 -22.52 -33.76 -20.04
N ALA A 228 -22.07 -33.91 -18.80
CA ALA A 228 -22.20 -32.90 -17.77
C ALA A 228 -21.59 -31.61 -18.32
N SER A 229 -22.45 -30.66 -18.70
CA SER A 229 -22.00 -29.31 -19.00
C SER A 229 -21.30 -28.84 -17.73
N ARG A 230 -19.98 -28.66 -17.81
CA ARG A 230 -19.21 -28.09 -16.70
C ARG A 230 -19.87 -26.75 -16.40
N HIS A 231 -20.59 -26.67 -15.29
CA HIS A 231 -21.15 -25.41 -14.82
C HIS A 231 -19.98 -24.44 -14.67
N ALA A 232 -19.94 -23.43 -15.55
CA ALA A 232 -18.93 -22.39 -15.47
C ALA A 232 -19.34 -21.45 -14.33
N TRP A 233 -18.57 -21.45 -13.24
CA TRP A 233 -18.80 -20.55 -12.11
C TRP A 233 -18.56 -19.11 -12.54
N SER A 234 -19.50 -18.22 -12.23
CA SER A 234 -19.35 -16.79 -12.48
C SER A 234 -18.42 -16.16 -11.44
N VAL A 235 -17.23 -15.75 -11.88
CA VAL A 235 -16.27 -15.00 -11.07
C VAL A 235 -16.52 -13.52 -11.26
N LYS A 236 -16.62 -12.78 -10.16
CA LYS A 236 -16.85 -11.33 -10.16
C LYS A 236 -15.73 -10.61 -9.41
N ARG A 237 -15.52 -9.33 -9.73
CA ARG A 237 -14.68 -8.45 -8.91
C ARG A 237 -15.34 -8.27 -7.54
N TRP A 238 -14.52 -8.22 -6.49
CA TRP A 238 -14.99 -7.94 -5.13
C TRP A 238 -15.45 -6.48 -4.97
N SER A 239 -16.13 -6.22 -3.87
CA SER A 239 -16.53 -4.91 -3.37
C SER A 239 -16.34 -4.86 -1.85
N PRO A 240 -16.18 -3.68 -1.23
CA PRO A 240 -16.08 -3.56 0.24
C PRO A 240 -17.25 -4.21 1.00
N GLY A 241 -18.44 -4.29 0.38
CA GLY A 241 -19.60 -4.99 0.94
C GLY A 241 -19.44 -6.51 1.10
N ASP A 242 -18.46 -7.13 0.41
CA ASP A 242 -18.18 -8.56 0.49
C ASP A 242 -17.39 -8.96 1.74
N ILE A 243 -16.74 -8.00 2.43
CA ILE A 243 -15.86 -8.25 3.59
C ILE A 243 -16.52 -9.14 4.66
N PRO A 244 -17.78 -8.94 5.09
CA PRO A 244 -18.40 -9.78 6.12
C PRO A 244 -18.48 -11.25 5.72
N GLU A 245 -18.83 -11.55 4.46
CA GLU A 245 -18.93 -12.93 3.97
C GLU A 245 -17.55 -13.55 3.71
N MET A 246 -16.59 -12.76 3.23
CA MET A 246 -15.19 -13.18 3.08
C MET A 246 -14.56 -13.54 4.43
N TYR A 247 -14.83 -12.72 5.46
CA TYR A 247 -14.38 -12.97 6.84
C TYR A 247 -15.02 -14.23 7.43
N ARG A 248 -16.33 -14.45 7.20
CA ARG A 248 -16.99 -15.71 7.58
C ARG A 248 -16.30 -16.92 6.94
N LEU A 249 -16.04 -16.87 5.63
CA LEU A 249 -15.34 -17.96 4.95
C LEU A 249 -13.90 -18.16 5.46
N TRP A 250 -13.21 -17.08 5.84
CA TRP A 250 -11.91 -17.17 6.51
C TRP A 250 -11.98 -18.02 7.77
N LEU A 251 -12.85 -17.65 8.71
CA LEU A 251 -12.99 -18.35 9.99
C LEU A 251 -13.39 -19.83 9.80
N GLU A 252 -14.25 -20.12 8.83
CA GLU A 252 -14.71 -21.50 8.54
C GLU A 252 -13.65 -22.39 7.89
N ASN A 253 -12.68 -21.83 7.15
CA ASN A 253 -11.80 -22.62 6.28
C ASN A 253 -10.31 -22.50 6.61
N VAL A 254 -9.92 -21.51 7.42
CA VAL A 254 -8.53 -21.28 7.85
C VAL A 254 -8.33 -21.84 9.26
N PRO A 255 -7.20 -22.52 9.56
CA PRO A 255 -6.93 -23.02 10.90
C PRO A 255 -7.02 -21.93 11.98
N PRO A 256 -7.55 -22.23 13.18
CA PRO A 256 -7.72 -21.25 14.26
C PRO A 256 -6.47 -20.46 14.63
N LYS A 257 -5.28 -21.06 14.49
CA LYS A 257 -3.99 -20.37 14.75
C LYS A 257 -3.74 -19.15 13.87
N PHE A 258 -4.41 -19.07 12.73
CA PHE A 258 -4.34 -17.94 11.80
C PHE A 258 -5.65 -17.12 11.81
N HIS A 259 -6.51 -17.26 12.82
CA HIS A 259 -7.69 -16.40 12.87
C HIS A 259 -7.27 -14.95 13.16
N LEU A 260 -7.78 -14.04 12.33
CA LEU A 260 -7.68 -12.60 12.54
C LEU A 260 -9.02 -12.15 13.12
N ASP A 261 -9.05 -11.08 13.89
CA ASP A 261 -10.32 -10.40 14.13
C ASP A 261 -10.82 -9.69 12.85
N ARG A 262 -12.03 -9.16 12.94
CA ARG A 262 -12.70 -8.53 11.79
C ARG A 262 -11.99 -7.26 11.33
N GLU A 263 -11.36 -6.51 12.24
CA GLU A 263 -10.72 -5.24 11.92
C GLU A 263 -9.41 -5.48 11.18
N HIS A 264 -8.56 -6.37 11.69
CA HIS A 264 -7.34 -6.83 11.03
C HIS A 264 -7.64 -7.49 9.68
N PHE A 265 -8.66 -8.34 9.60
CA PHE A 265 -9.04 -8.95 8.32
C PHE A 265 -9.51 -7.88 7.32
N ALA A 266 -10.36 -6.95 7.74
CA ALA A 266 -10.86 -5.88 6.88
C ALA A 266 -9.75 -4.94 6.42
N SER A 267 -8.77 -4.63 7.27
CA SER A 267 -7.64 -3.77 6.91
C SER A 267 -6.74 -4.42 5.85
N LEU A 268 -6.56 -5.74 5.87
CA LEU A 268 -5.82 -6.45 4.83
C LEU A 268 -6.60 -6.52 3.50
N ILE A 269 -7.92 -6.72 3.55
CA ILE A 269 -8.76 -6.78 2.35
C ILE A 269 -8.97 -5.40 1.70
N ASN A 270 -9.23 -4.38 2.50
CA ASN A 270 -9.63 -3.07 1.99
C ASN A 270 -8.44 -2.20 1.55
N ARG A 271 -7.88 -2.55 0.39
CA ARG A 271 -6.71 -1.89 -0.21
C ARG A 271 -6.99 -1.42 -1.64
N PRO A 272 -7.83 -0.39 -1.83
CA PRO A 272 -8.40 -0.05 -3.13
C PRO A 272 -7.36 0.25 -4.22
N ASP A 273 -6.18 0.76 -3.83
CA ASP A 273 -5.15 1.21 -4.76
C ASP A 273 -4.46 0.05 -5.50
N TYR A 274 -4.44 -1.15 -4.91
CA TYR A 274 -3.69 -2.29 -5.44
C TYR A 274 -4.36 -3.66 -5.23
N ALA A 275 -5.57 -3.72 -4.67
CA ALA A 275 -6.34 -4.95 -4.53
C ALA A 275 -6.96 -5.43 -5.85
N VAL A 276 -6.74 -6.71 -6.16
CA VAL A 276 -7.21 -7.39 -7.38
C VAL A 276 -8.07 -8.61 -7.01
N HIS A 277 -8.94 -8.47 -6.00
CA HIS A 277 -9.67 -9.61 -5.47
C HIS A 277 -10.85 -10.03 -6.35
N HIS A 278 -11.13 -11.33 -6.32
CA HIS A 278 -12.26 -11.92 -7.02
C HIS A 278 -13.09 -12.79 -6.09
N VAL A 279 -14.39 -12.85 -6.34
CA VAL A 279 -15.38 -13.59 -5.54
C VAL A 279 -16.24 -14.47 -6.44
N VAL A 280 -16.78 -15.54 -5.87
CA VAL A 280 -17.78 -16.42 -6.49
C VAL A 280 -18.96 -16.54 -5.54
N ARG A 281 -20.15 -16.34 -6.09
CA ARG A 281 -21.43 -16.49 -5.39
C ARG A 281 -22.18 -17.69 -5.94
N GLU A 282 -22.89 -18.39 -5.08
CA GLU A 282 -23.80 -19.45 -5.51
C GLU A 282 -24.93 -18.83 -6.36
N PRO A 283 -25.24 -19.38 -7.55
CA PRO A 283 -26.27 -18.82 -8.43
C PRO A 283 -27.66 -18.72 -7.81
N SER A 284 -28.04 -19.67 -6.95
CA SER A 284 -29.41 -19.80 -6.44
C SER A 284 -29.68 -18.85 -5.27
N LEU A 285 -28.89 -18.90 -4.21
CA LEU A 285 -29.11 -18.09 -3.00
C LEU A 285 -28.27 -16.81 -2.98
N GLY A 286 -27.31 -16.66 -3.90
CA GLY A 286 -26.46 -15.47 -4.00
C GLY A 286 -25.38 -15.35 -2.92
N HIS A 287 -25.27 -16.29 -2.00
CA HIS A 287 -24.25 -16.27 -0.94
C HIS A 287 -22.85 -16.48 -1.49
N LEU A 288 -21.85 -15.86 -0.86
CA LEU A 288 -20.45 -15.99 -1.25
C LEU A 288 -19.91 -17.37 -0.83
N VAL A 289 -19.44 -18.14 -1.82
CA VAL A 289 -18.95 -19.53 -1.65
C VAL A 289 -17.44 -19.66 -1.87
N GLY A 290 -16.80 -18.63 -2.40
CA GLY A 290 -15.34 -18.59 -2.50
C GLY A 290 -14.82 -17.22 -2.90
N TYR A 291 -13.55 -16.97 -2.62
CA TYR A 291 -12.85 -15.77 -3.04
C TYR A 291 -11.34 -16.03 -3.20
N CYS A 292 -10.70 -15.15 -3.95
CA CYS A 292 -9.25 -15.02 -4.02
C CYS A 292 -8.88 -13.57 -3.67
N ALA A 293 -8.23 -13.38 -2.52
CA ALA A 293 -7.58 -12.12 -2.19
C ALA A 293 -6.23 -12.05 -2.89
N ALA A 294 -5.95 -10.91 -3.51
CA ALA A 294 -4.80 -10.72 -4.37
C ALA A 294 -4.41 -9.24 -4.48
N TYR A 295 -3.13 -8.97 -4.71
CA TYR A 295 -2.56 -7.62 -4.78
C TYR A 295 -1.62 -7.48 -5.97
N ALA A 296 -1.45 -6.25 -6.47
CA ALA A 296 -0.44 -5.90 -7.47
C ALA A 296 0.41 -4.74 -6.95
N ASN A 297 1.60 -5.05 -6.41
CA ASN A 297 2.40 -4.09 -5.64
C ASN A 297 3.77 -3.86 -6.25
N ILE A 298 4.33 -2.68 -5.98
CA ILE A 298 5.66 -2.29 -6.45
C ILE A 298 6.71 -3.26 -5.90
N SER A 299 7.59 -3.68 -6.80
CA SER A 299 8.53 -4.76 -6.55
C SER A 299 9.97 -4.25 -6.41
N ASP A 300 10.31 -3.14 -7.07
CA ASP A 300 11.67 -2.62 -7.20
C ASP A 300 11.84 -1.19 -6.70
N SER A 301 13.08 -0.78 -6.50
CA SER A 301 13.44 0.58 -6.05
C SER A 301 13.12 1.66 -7.07
N ARG A 302 12.99 1.27 -8.34
CA ARG A 302 12.66 2.18 -9.41
C ARG A 302 11.16 2.43 -9.40
N GLY A 303 10.32 1.45 -9.07
CA GLY A 303 8.86 1.51 -9.17
C GLY A 303 8.35 1.20 -10.58
N GLU A 304 9.07 0.36 -11.34
CA GLU A 304 8.76 -0.05 -12.72
C GLU A 304 8.16 -1.45 -12.78
N GLU A 305 8.59 -2.30 -11.86
CA GLU A 305 8.16 -3.67 -11.78
C GLU A 305 7.13 -3.85 -10.65
N LEU A 306 6.15 -4.71 -10.91
CA LEU A 306 5.13 -5.11 -9.97
C LEU A 306 5.21 -6.62 -9.73
N ILE A 307 4.76 -7.02 -8.54
CA ILE A 307 4.46 -8.42 -8.21
C ILE A 307 2.95 -8.57 -8.13
N GLY A 308 2.42 -9.58 -8.83
CA GLY A 308 1.08 -10.09 -8.59
C GLY A 308 1.09 -11.13 -7.47
N SER A 309 0.39 -10.88 -6.39
CA SER A 309 0.31 -11.77 -5.23
C SER A 309 -1.05 -12.44 -5.16
N LEU A 310 -1.11 -13.76 -5.09
CA LEU A 310 -2.30 -14.50 -4.68
C LEU A 310 -2.21 -14.75 -3.18
N ALA A 311 -2.65 -13.75 -2.39
CA ALA A 311 -2.43 -13.69 -0.95
C ALA A 311 -3.16 -14.81 -0.20
N ILE A 312 -4.43 -15.05 -0.52
CA ILE A 312 -5.16 -16.24 -0.08
C ILE A 312 -6.30 -16.58 -1.05
N MET A 313 -6.60 -17.87 -1.20
CA MET A 313 -7.76 -18.35 -1.93
C MET A 313 -8.55 -19.34 -1.07
N ILE A 314 -9.84 -19.06 -0.89
CA ILE A 314 -10.76 -19.87 -0.07
C ILE A 314 -11.95 -20.32 -0.90
N VAL A 315 -12.30 -21.61 -0.75
CA VAL A 315 -13.56 -22.18 -1.24
C VAL A 315 -14.24 -22.90 -0.08
N GLN A 316 -15.51 -22.57 0.15
CA GLN A 316 -16.34 -23.17 1.18
C GLN A 316 -16.34 -24.69 1.05
N GLN A 317 -16.24 -25.40 2.18
CA GLN A 317 -15.98 -26.84 2.23
C GLN A 317 -16.94 -27.68 1.37
N ASN A 318 -18.25 -27.40 1.44
CA ASN A 318 -19.28 -28.13 0.69
C ASN A 318 -19.32 -27.82 -0.81
N PHE A 319 -18.57 -26.81 -1.27
CA PHE A 319 -18.47 -26.40 -2.67
C PHE A 319 -17.10 -26.74 -3.30
N ARG A 320 -16.24 -27.45 -2.57
CA ARG A 320 -14.95 -27.92 -3.09
C ARG A 320 -15.14 -29.03 -4.11
N GLY A 321 -14.19 -29.19 -5.03
CA GLY A 321 -14.27 -30.18 -6.12
C GLY A 321 -15.23 -29.80 -7.26
N MET A 322 -15.94 -28.66 -7.16
CA MET A 322 -16.90 -28.21 -8.18
C MET A 322 -16.29 -27.27 -9.24
N GLY A 323 -14.97 -27.02 -9.21
CA GLY A 323 -14.29 -26.13 -10.16
C GLY A 323 -14.21 -24.65 -9.76
N ILE A 324 -14.74 -24.24 -8.60
CA ILE A 324 -14.66 -22.85 -8.11
C ILE A 324 -13.21 -22.38 -7.95
N GLY A 325 -12.36 -23.19 -7.30
CA GLY A 325 -10.95 -22.85 -7.10
C GLY A 325 -10.19 -22.68 -8.43
N GLN A 326 -10.57 -23.46 -9.45
CA GLN A 326 -10.04 -23.29 -10.81
C GLN A 326 -10.43 -21.93 -11.39
N ALA A 327 -11.72 -21.60 -11.35
CA ALA A 327 -12.25 -20.36 -11.90
C ALA A 327 -11.65 -19.12 -11.22
N LEU A 328 -11.57 -19.14 -9.88
CA LEU A 328 -10.96 -18.06 -9.09
C LEU A 328 -9.48 -17.88 -9.42
N HIS A 329 -8.72 -18.98 -9.44
CA HIS A 329 -7.30 -18.96 -9.75
C HIS A 329 -7.04 -18.40 -11.14
N ASP A 330 -7.66 -18.98 -12.17
CA ASP A 330 -7.38 -18.61 -13.57
C ASP A 330 -7.79 -17.16 -13.84
N THR A 331 -8.94 -16.73 -13.31
CA THR A 331 -9.40 -15.34 -13.45
C THR A 331 -8.42 -14.39 -12.75
N THR A 332 -8.02 -14.69 -11.52
CA THR A 332 -7.14 -13.79 -10.75
C THR A 332 -5.73 -13.72 -11.33
N VAL A 333 -5.14 -14.86 -11.71
CA VAL A 333 -3.84 -14.92 -12.40
C VAL A 333 -3.89 -14.15 -13.72
N SER A 334 -4.96 -14.32 -14.50
CA SER A 334 -5.13 -13.62 -15.76
C SER A 334 -5.28 -12.11 -15.57
N SER A 335 -6.04 -11.66 -14.56
CA SER A 335 -6.16 -10.24 -14.21
C SER A 335 -4.83 -9.65 -13.79
N LEU A 336 -4.08 -10.31 -12.89
CA LEU A 336 -2.76 -9.86 -12.45
C LEU A 336 -1.76 -9.78 -13.61
N SER A 337 -1.75 -10.79 -14.49
CA SER A 337 -0.81 -10.85 -15.63
C SER A 337 -1.07 -9.78 -16.68
N ARG A 338 -2.27 -9.18 -16.71
CA ARG A 338 -2.60 -8.07 -17.62
C ARG A 338 -2.22 -6.71 -17.08
N ILE A 339 -1.91 -6.60 -15.78
CA ILE A 339 -1.50 -5.33 -15.18
C ILE A 339 -0.09 -5.01 -15.68
N ARG A 340 0.06 -3.85 -16.32
CA ARG A 340 1.36 -3.38 -16.83
C ARG A 340 2.36 -3.33 -15.68
N GLY A 341 3.55 -3.89 -15.92
CA GLY A 341 4.63 -3.94 -14.93
C GLY A 341 4.64 -5.21 -14.09
N VAL A 342 3.58 -6.03 -14.05
CA VAL A 342 3.65 -7.32 -13.34
C VAL A 342 4.60 -8.25 -14.07
N ARG A 343 5.74 -8.53 -13.43
CA ARG A 343 6.79 -9.44 -13.94
C ARG A 343 6.84 -10.77 -13.20
N ARG A 344 6.32 -10.79 -11.96
CA ARG A 344 6.34 -11.97 -11.09
C ARG A 344 4.95 -12.21 -10.51
N LEU A 345 4.57 -13.48 -10.46
CA LEU A 345 3.43 -13.96 -9.69
C LEU A 345 3.91 -14.76 -8.49
N GLN A 346 3.24 -14.63 -7.35
CA GLN A 346 3.56 -15.39 -6.13
C GLN A 346 2.31 -15.94 -5.44
N LEU A 347 2.50 -17.03 -4.70
CA LEU A 347 1.53 -17.55 -3.74
C LEU A 347 1.87 -17.02 -2.35
N GLY A 348 0.87 -16.49 -1.64
CA GLY A 348 1.12 -15.58 -0.52
C GLY A 348 1.37 -14.16 -1.02
N SER A 349 1.89 -13.29 -0.17
CA SER A 349 2.08 -11.87 -0.47
C SER A 349 3.21 -11.26 0.36
N THR A 350 3.93 -10.27 -0.20
CA THR A 350 4.97 -9.55 0.56
C THR A 350 4.33 -8.60 1.57
N PHE A 351 3.60 -7.59 1.10
CA PHE A 351 2.81 -6.67 1.92
C PHE A 351 1.61 -6.25 1.08
N PRO A 352 0.44 -5.98 1.67
CA PRO A 352 0.00 -6.47 2.97
C PRO A 352 -0.06 -8.00 2.96
N ARG A 353 0.06 -8.64 4.12
CA ARG A 353 0.28 -10.09 4.18
C ARG A 353 -0.66 -10.81 5.13
N PHE A 354 -1.49 -11.67 4.53
CA PHE A 354 -2.14 -12.76 5.26
C PHE A 354 -1.10 -13.80 5.65
N LEU A 355 -0.49 -14.47 4.68
CA LEU A 355 0.50 -15.52 4.92
C LEU A 355 1.70 -15.28 4.01
N TYR A 356 2.90 -15.65 4.47
CA TYR A 356 4.13 -15.53 3.68
C TYR A 356 4.05 -16.33 2.38
N GLY A 357 3.54 -17.57 2.48
CA GLY A 357 3.38 -18.49 1.37
C GLY A 357 2.36 -19.56 1.70
N ILE A 358 2.52 -20.75 1.13
CA ILE A 358 1.63 -21.88 1.41
C ILE A 358 2.07 -22.58 2.70
N PRO A 359 1.24 -22.68 3.76
CA PRO A 359 1.62 -23.39 4.98
C PRO A 359 2.08 -24.82 4.71
N THR A 360 3.08 -25.30 5.45
CA THR A 360 3.58 -26.67 5.26
C THR A 360 2.53 -27.72 5.62
N GLY A 361 2.54 -28.84 4.90
CA GLY A 361 1.51 -29.89 5.01
C GLY A 361 0.16 -29.55 4.35
N HIS A 362 0.04 -28.43 3.63
CA HIS A 362 -1.22 -28.08 2.96
C HIS A 362 -1.64 -29.13 1.89
N PRO A 363 -2.91 -29.55 1.83
CA PRO A 363 -3.32 -30.69 0.98
C PRO A 363 -3.31 -30.39 -0.53
N ASN A 364 -3.30 -29.11 -0.93
CA ASN A 364 -3.47 -28.70 -2.33
C ASN A 364 -2.17 -28.45 -3.10
N ILE A 365 -1.00 -28.87 -2.59
CA ILE A 365 0.28 -28.68 -3.30
C ILE A 365 0.24 -29.27 -4.71
N LYS A 366 -0.21 -30.52 -4.86
CA LYS A 366 -0.32 -31.18 -6.17
C LYS A 366 -1.24 -30.47 -7.15
N TRP A 367 -2.31 -29.85 -6.64
CA TRP A 367 -3.22 -29.07 -7.46
C TRP A 367 -2.53 -27.78 -7.97
N LEU A 368 -1.73 -27.11 -7.12
CA LEU A 368 -0.95 -25.93 -7.48
C LEU A 368 0.19 -26.28 -8.46
N GLU A 369 0.89 -27.40 -8.27
CA GLU A 369 1.86 -27.92 -9.24
C GLU A 369 1.21 -28.11 -10.61
N GLY A 370 0.01 -28.69 -10.65
CA GLY A 370 -0.81 -28.83 -11.87
C GLY A 370 -1.27 -27.50 -12.49
N LYS A 371 -1.16 -26.37 -11.78
CA LYS A 371 -1.32 -25.00 -12.31
C LYS A 371 0.00 -24.38 -12.80
N GLY A 372 1.10 -25.13 -12.75
CA GLY A 372 2.42 -24.66 -13.11
C GLY A 372 3.02 -23.71 -12.07
N TRP A 373 2.71 -23.91 -10.78
CA TRP A 373 3.48 -23.29 -9.69
C TRP A 373 4.69 -24.18 -9.35
N PRO A 374 5.89 -23.61 -9.21
CA PRO A 374 7.08 -24.41 -8.98
C PRO A 374 7.20 -24.89 -7.53
N PHE A 375 7.07 -26.20 -7.33
CA PHE A 375 7.39 -26.90 -6.09
C PHE A 375 8.46 -27.95 -6.42
N GLY A 376 9.70 -27.50 -6.64
CA GLY A 376 10.73 -28.33 -7.26
C GLY A 376 11.94 -28.59 -6.35
N THR A 377 12.33 -27.59 -5.55
CA THR A 377 13.58 -27.65 -4.79
C THR A 377 13.44 -26.85 -3.50
N ILE A 378 13.33 -27.55 -2.35
CA ILE A 378 13.13 -26.95 -1.01
C ILE A 378 14.22 -25.96 -0.56
N HIS A 379 15.34 -25.86 -1.27
CA HIS A 379 16.40 -24.89 -0.98
C HIS A 379 16.47 -23.74 -2.00
N LYS A 380 15.76 -23.82 -3.13
CA LYS A 380 15.80 -22.79 -4.19
C LYS A 380 14.68 -21.76 -3.99
N ALA A 381 15.06 -20.48 -4.03
CA ALA A 381 14.12 -19.37 -3.84
C ALA A 381 12.98 -19.48 -4.86
N GLY A 382 11.75 -19.33 -4.38
CA GLY A 382 10.56 -19.38 -5.22
C GLY A 382 10.13 -20.76 -5.71
N GLU A 383 10.87 -21.84 -5.43
CA GLU A 383 10.51 -23.20 -5.85
C GLU A 383 10.08 -24.10 -4.68
N GLY A 384 9.47 -23.50 -3.66
CA GLY A 384 9.02 -24.19 -2.45
C GLY A 384 10.01 -24.13 -1.29
N ARG A 385 10.92 -23.14 -1.28
CA ARG A 385 11.85 -22.94 -0.17
C ARG A 385 11.10 -22.78 1.15
N LEU A 386 11.60 -23.45 2.19
CA LEU A 386 11.01 -23.35 3.53
C LEU A 386 11.36 -22.00 4.17
N MET A 387 10.31 -21.25 4.50
CA MET A 387 10.36 -19.98 5.20
C MET A 387 9.52 -20.08 6.47
N ALA A 388 9.91 -19.37 7.52
CA ALA A 388 9.24 -19.42 8.81
C ALA A 388 9.11 -18.04 9.44
N ASP A 389 8.03 -17.89 10.20
CA ASP A 389 7.85 -16.83 11.18
C ASP A 389 8.33 -17.36 12.53
N TRP A 390 9.14 -16.57 13.22
CA TRP A 390 9.81 -16.95 14.46
C TRP A 390 9.34 -16.08 15.61
N LEU A 391 8.94 -16.70 16.72
CA LEU A 391 8.45 -16.03 17.91
C LEU A 391 9.40 -16.24 19.09
N VAL A 392 9.73 -15.17 19.78
CA VAL A 392 10.38 -15.20 21.09
C VAL A 392 9.53 -14.44 22.12
N ARG A 393 9.51 -14.94 23.35
CA ARG A 393 8.93 -14.24 24.51
C ARG A 393 10.07 -13.90 25.46
N PHE A 394 10.01 -12.72 26.05
CA PHE A 394 11.04 -12.24 26.96
C PHE A 394 10.69 -12.66 28.39
N ASP A 395 11.43 -13.62 28.93
CA ASP A 395 11.32 -14.04 30.33
C ASP A 395 12.27 -13.20 31.22
N GLY A 396 11.96 -11.90 31.38
CA GLY A 396 12.84 -10.93 32.04
C GLY A 396 13.75 -10.21 31.06
N ASP A 397 14.94 -9.78 31.49
CA ASP A 397 15.92 -9.10 30.62
C ASP A 397 16.37 -10.06 29.50
N HIS A 398 16.11 -9.68 28.24
CA HIS A 398 16.46 -10.45 27.05
C HIS A 398 17.82 -10.03 26.47
N SER A 399 18.62 -9.26 27.22
CA SER A 399 19.99 -8.93 26.85
C SER A 399 20.84 -10.19 26.76
N LEU A 400 21.17 -10.61 25.54
CA LEU A 400 22.05 -11.74 25.32
C LEU A 400 23.48 -11.23 25.23
N ASN A 401 24.38 -11.76 26.07
CA ASN A 401 25.79 -11.41 26.05
C ASN A 401 26.50 -12.08 24.85
N LEU A 402 26.21 -11.60 23.65
CA LEU A 402 26.85 -12.01 22.41
C LEU A 402 28.06 -11.10 22.18
N ALA A 403 29.28 -11.63 22.28
CA ALA A 403 30.53 -10.87 22.02
C ALA A 403 30.42 -10.05 20.72
N SER A 404 30.62 -8.72 20.73
CA SER A 404 30.20 -7.82 19.63
C SER A 404 30.62 -8.24 18.22
N ALA A 405 31.73 -8.97 18.07
CA ALA A 405 32.29 -9.39 16.80
C ALA A 405 32.56 -8.21 15.84
N GLY A 406 32.84 -7.03 16.42
CA GLY A 406 33.06 -5.78 15.66
C GLY A 406 31.78 -5.10 15.17
N LEU A 407 30.60 -5.61 15.55
CA LEU A 407 29.30 -5.07 15.15
C LEU A 407 28.75 -4.12 16.21
N THR A 408 28.15 -3.03 15.75
CA THR A 408 27.36 -2.11 16.56
C THR A 408 25.99 -1.90 15.94
N PHE A 409 24.99 -1.61 16.76
CA PHE A 409 23.61 -1.42 16.32
C PHE A 409 23.05 -0.10 16.85
N LYS A 410 22.33 0.63 16.01
CA LYS A 410 21.61 1.85 16.42
C LYS A 410 20.29 2.02 15.66
N PRO A 411 19.30 2.73 16.22
CA PRO A 411 18.17 3.25 15.46
C PRO A 411 18.65 4.15 14.31
N CYS A 412 17.90 4.13 13.21
CA CYS A 412 18.14 4.98 12.04
C CYS A 412 17.85 6.45 12.37
N GLU A 413 18.69 7.32 11.85
CA GLU A 413 18.56 8.77 11.91
C GLU A 413 18.43 9.34 10.49
N LEU A 414 18.01 10.60 10.36
CA LEU A 414 17.81 11.26 9.06
C LEU A 414 19.08 11.21 8.18
N THR A 415 20.25 11.34 8.80
CA THR A 415 21.55 11.28 8.11
C THR A 415 21.89 9.90 7.55
N ASP A 416 21.29 8.83 8.07
CA ASP A 416 21.53 7.47 7.58
C ASP A 416 20.67 7.11 6.36
N VAL A 417 19.53 7.78 6.18
CA VAL A 417 18.48 7.46 5.17
C VAL A 417 19.06 7.18 3.79
N PRO A 418 19.93 8.04 3.21
CA PRO A 418 20.44 7.77 1.86
C PRO A 418 21.23 6.47 1.77
N SER A 419 22.01 6.14 2.80
CA SER A 419 22.82 4.91 2.85
C SER A 419 21.96 3.66 3.04
N VAL A 420 20.88 3.77 3.82
CA VAL A 420 19.91 2.67 4.04
C VAL A 420 19.17 2.37 2.75
N LEU A 421 18.62 3.39 2.09
CA LEU A 421 17.90 3.22 0.82
C LEU A 421 18.81 2.66 -0.28
N ASP A 422 20.07 3.13 -0.37
CA ASP A 422 21.04 2.57 -1.33
C ASP A 422 21.34 1.09 -1.05
N MET A 423 21.61 0.72 0.21
CA MET A 423 21.85 -0.68 0.59
C MET A 423 20.64 -1.57 0.29
N VAL A 424 19.44 -1.17 0.75
CA VAL A 424 18.20 -1.94 0.56
C VAL A 424 17.85 -2.05 -0.91
N GLY A 425 18.00 -0.98 -1.69
CA GLY A 425 17.76 -0.99 -3.13
C GLY A 425 18.65 -2.00 -3.84
N ARG A 426 19.96 -1.95 -3.60
CA ARG A 426 20.94 -2.89 -4.19
C ARG A 426 20.69 -4.34 -3.80
N GLU A 427 20.43 -4.61 -2.52
CA GLU A 427 20.19 -5.98 -2.05
C GLU A 427 18.83 -6.53 -2.53
N THR A 428 17.80 -5.68 -2.62
CA THR A 428 16.48 -6.06 -3.15
C THR A 428 16.58 -6.47 -4.62
N GLU A 429 17.26 -5.67 -5.45
CA GLU A 429 17.49 -5.99 -6.87
C GLU A 429 18.30 -7.29 -7.00
N ARG A 430 19.40 -7.43 -6.25
CA ARG A 430 20.31 -8.59 -6.35
C ARG A 430 19.67 -9.90 -5.90
N ARG A 431 18.77 -9.86 -4.92
CA ARG A 431 18.20 -11.06 -4.29
C ARG A 431 16.73 -11.30 -4.59
N HIS A 432 16.14 -10.45 -5.42
CA HIS A 432 14.73 -10.54 -5.79
C HIS A 432 13.80 -10.48 -4.56
N TYR A 433 14.16 -9.66 -3.55
CA TYR A 433 13.36 -9.42 -2.34
C TYR A 433 12.28 -8.38 -2.58
N PHE A 434 11.41 -8.67 -3.55
CA PHE A 434 10.47 -7.71 -4.07
C PHE A 434 9.48 -7.19 -3.01
N GLY A 435 9.29 -5.87 -2.98
CA GLY A 435 8.40 -5.15 -2.06
C GLY A 435 9.04 -4.70 -0.74
N TRP A 436 10.31 -5.07 -0.47
CA TRP A 436 11.02 -4.60 0.73
C TRP A 436 11.41 -3.12 0.63
N PHE A 437 11.86 -2.68 -0.55
CA PHE A 437 12.26 -1.29 -0.75
C PHE A 437 11.13 -0.31 -0.45
N ASP A 438 9.92 -0.58 -0.95
CA ASP A 438 8.73 0.24 -0.71
C ASP A 438 8.40 0.33 0.79
N GLN A 439 8.55 -0.78 1.53
CA GLN A 439 8.35 -0.79 2.97
C GLN A 439 9.38 0.06 3.71
N TYR A 440 10.66 0.02 3.30
CA TYR A 440 11.71 0.88 3.83
C TYR A 440 11.47 2.35 3.48
N LEU A 441 11.11 2.65 2.24
CA LEU A 441 10.79 4.01 1.82
C LEU A 441 9.65 4.57 2.67
N ARG A 442 8.56 3.82 2.81
CA ARG A 442 7.40 4.25 3.59
C ARG A 442 7.74 4.52 5.05
N ILE A 443 8.52 3.68 5.72
CA ILE A 443 8.84 3.91 7.15
C ILE A 443 9.82 5.06 7.35
N LEU A 444 10.77 5.24 6.43
CA LEU A 444 11.77 6.32 6.48
C LEU A 444 11.14 7.69 6.15
N ASP A 445 10.07 7.71 5.35
CA ASP A 445 9.30 8.91 5.03
C ASP A 445 8.29 9.32 6.14
N HIS A 446 8.18 8.54 7.23
CA HIS A 446 7.28 8.81 8.34
C HIS A 446 8.05 9.16 9.63
N ASN A 447 7.33 9.62 10.66
CA ASN A 447 7.86 9.86 12.01
C ASN A 447 8.36 8.59 12.75
N ASN A 448 8.49 7.47 12.03
CA ASN A 448 8.89 6.16 12.51
C ASN A 448 10.30 5.75 12.04
N ILE A 449 11.12 6.70 11.56
CA ILE A 449 12.50 6.43 11.14
C ILE A 449 13.30 5.62 12.17
N GLY A 450 13.14 5.95 13.47
CA GLY A 450 13.83 5.27 14.57
C GLY A 450 13.39 3.82 14.79
N ASP A 451 12.33 3.35 14.13
CA ASP A 451 11.91 1.94 14.16
C ASP A 451 12.73 1.10 13.16
N VAL A 452 13.54 1.72 12.30
CA VAL A 452 14.55 1.02 11.49
C VAL A 452 15.83 0.87 12.30
N LEU A 453 16.27 -0.37 12.54
CA LEU A 453 17.53 -0.64 13.22
C LEU A 453 18.64 -0.92 12.21
N LEU A 454 19.80 -0.32 12.43
CA LEU A 454 20.97 -0.38 11.56
C LEU A 454 22.10 -1.12 12.25
N GLY A 455 22.81 -1.96 11.49
CA GLY A 455 24.00 -2.68 11.93
C GLY A 455 25.25 -2.22 11.18
N PHE A 456 26.31 -1.91 11.92
CA PHE A 456 27.57 -1.39 11.39
C PHE A 456 28.75 -2.28 11.75
N GLU A 457 29.72 -2.40 10.84
CA GLU A 457 31.07 -2.88 11.11
C GLU A 457 32.03 -1.68 10.99
N GLY A 458 32.53 -1.20 12.14
CA GLY A 458 33.19 0.10 12.20
C GLY A 458 32.21 1.21 11.77
N SER A 459 32.54 1.94 10.70
CA SER A 459 31.66 2.96 10.10
C SER A 459 30.85 2.45 8.90
N THR A 460 30.98 1.17 8.54
CA THR A 460 30.36 0.62 7.33
C THR A 460 28.99 0.05 7.68
N LEU A 461 27.93 0.54 7.03
CA LEU A 461 26.59 -0.05 7.13
C LEU A 461 26.60 -1.44 6.47
N VAL A 462 26.26 -2.47 7.23
CA VAL A 462 26.26 -3.87 6.79
C VAL A 462 24.92 -4.57 6.94
N ALA A 463 23.99 -4.01 7.73
CA ALA A 463 22.69 -4.62 7.96
C ALA A 463 21.62 -3.59 8.33
N SER A 464 20.36 -3.92 8.04
CA SER A 464 19.20 -3.16 8.52
C SER A 464 17.99 -4.09 8.74
N ALA A 465 17.11 -3.73 9.66
CA ALA A 465 15.81 -4.37 9.84
C ALA A 465 14.76 -3.32 10.23
N ILE A 466 13.50 -3.60 9.88
CA ILE A 466 12.38 -2.80 10.33
C ILE A 466 11.80 -3.45 11.58
N THR A 467 11.73 -2.71 12.68
CA THR A 467 10.93 -3.08 13.84
C THR A 467 9.57 -2.38 13.77
N TYR A 468 8.56 -2.94 14.42
CA TYR A 468 7.27 -2.26 14.53
C TYR A 468 6.53 -2.67 15.80
N ILE A 469 5.83 -1.71 16.40
CA ILE A 469 4.99 -1.92 17.57
C ILE A 469 3.53 -1.82 17.11
N PRO A 470 2.67 -2.81 17.43
CA PRO A 470 1.25 -2.71 17.15
C PRO A 470 0.63 -1.40 17.65
N ASN A 471 -0.27 -0.80 16.86
CA ASN A 471 -1.04 0.38 17.25
C ASN A 471 -0.19 1.65 17.58
N SER A 472 1.09 1.68 17.18
CA SER A 472 2.00 2.82 17.40
C SER A 472 1.94 3.91 16.31
N GLY A 473 1.13 3.73 15.27
CA GLY A 473 1.17 4.53 14.05
C GLY A 473 2.24 4.08 13.06
N ASN A 474 3.08 3.08 13.41
CA ASN A 474 4.02 2.47 12.48
C ASN A 474 3.25 1.83 11.32
N PRO A 475 3.49 2.25 10.07
CA PRO A 475 2.67 1.81 8.97
C PRO A 475 2.89 0.33 8.66
N THR A 476 4.04 -0.26 9.00
CA THR A 476 4.33 -1.70 8.83
C THR A 476 3.36 -2.57 9.62
N ALA A 477 2.95 -2.13 10.81
CA ALA A 477 2.02 -2.86 11.65
C ALA A 477 0.65 -3.07 10.96
N THR A 478 0.25 -2.16 10.08
CA THR A 478 -1.01 -2.28 9.31
C THR A 478 -0.94 -3.34 8.21
N ASP A 479 0.26 -3.66 7.73
CA ASP A 479 0.47 -4.63 6.66
C ASP A 479 0.85 -6.03 7.19
N LEU A 480 1.30 -6.10 8.44
CA LEU A 480 1.68 -7.32 9.17
C LEU A 480 1.01 -7.39 10.56
N PRO A 481 -0.25 -7.84 10.65
CA PRO A 481 -1.01 -7.80 11.90
C PRO A 481 -0.57 -8.86 12.93
N TRP A 482 0.27 -9.82 12.54
CA TRP A 482 0.55 -11.02 13.34
C TRP A 482 1.20 -10.73 14.69
N ALA A 483 2.05 -9.69 14.79
CA ALA A 483 2.62 -9.30 16.07
C ALA A 483 1.53 -8.89 17.07
N ASP A 484 0.52 -8.14 16.63
CA ASP A 484 -0.61 -7.75 17.48
C ASP A 484 -1.48 -8.96 17.84
N VAL A 485 -1.86 -9.74 16.82
CA VAL A 485 -2.72 -10.93 16.97
C VAL A 485 -2.11 -11.96 17.93
N ILE A 486 -0.80 -12.21 17.82
CA ILE A 486 -0.08 -13.13 18.73
C ILE A 486 0.15 -12.48 20.10
N GLY A 487 0.33 -11.16 20.14
CA GLY A 487 0.46 -10.38 21.37
C GLY A 487 -0.81 -10.36 22.22
N GLY A 488 -1.98 -10.55 21.60
CA GLY A 488 -3.28 -10.53 22.26
C GLY A 488 -3.67 -9.13 22.75
N ASN A 489 -4.66 -9.06 23.65
CA ASN A 489 -5.15 -7.79 24.18
C ASN A 489 -4.01 -6.99 24.85
N GLY A 490 -3.61 -5.88 24.22
CA GLY A 490 -2.56 -4.99 24.69
C GLY A 490 -1.24 -5.05 23.91
N GLY A 491 -1.17 -5.78 22.79
CA GLY A 491 -0.06 -5.67 21.83
C GLY A 491 1.31 -5.98 22.44
N GLN A 492 1.44 -7.10 23.15
CA GLN A 492 2.64 -7.43 23.93
C GLN A 492 3.84 -7.93 23.10
N VAL A 493 3.66 -8.11 21.80
CA VAL A 493 4.69 -8.61 20.89
C VAL A 493 4.96 -7.55 19.82
N GLY A 494 6.22 -7.14 19.70
CA GLY A 494 6.67 -6.33 18.59
C GLY A 494 7.00 -7.19 17.37
N GLY A 495 7.07 -6.58 16.19
CA GLY A 495 7.47 -7.27 14.98
C GLY A 495 8.85 -6.86 14.48
N ILE A 496 9.49 -7.76 13.76
CA ILE A 496 10.78 -7.58 13.08
C ILE A 496 10.62 -8.09 11.65
N THR A 497 10.78 -7.21 10.66
CA THR A 497 10.61 -7.54 9.25
C THR A 497 11.73 -6.97 8.37
N CYS A 498 11.73 -7.35 7.09
CA CYS A 498 12.63 -6.83 6.07
C CYS A 498 14.12 -6.86 6.47
N VAL A 499 14.57 -7.96 7.09
CA VAL A 499 15.95 -8.12 7.59
C VAL A 499 16.94 -8.19 6.42
N CYS A 500 17.58 -7.07 6.13
CA CYS A 500 18.50 -6.87 5.02
C CYS A 500 19.95 -6.96 5.50
N ILE A 501 20.74 -7.86 4.89
CA ILE A 501 22.18 -8.01 5.19
C ILE A 501 22.95 -7.79 3.89
N LYS A 502 23.85 -6.80 3.89
CA LYS A 502 24.76 -6.49 2.79
C LYS A 502 25.72 -7.65 2.57
N ASP A 503 25.94 -8.03 1.31
CA ASP A 503 26.76 -9.20 0.98
C ASP A 503 27.77 -8.89 -0.13
N ASP A 504 28.90 -8.34 0.29
CA ASP A 504 30.04 -8.02 -0.56
C ASP A 504 31.06 -9.18 -0.54
N GLY A 505 30.73 -10.31 -1.19
CA GLY A 505 31.70 -11.36 -1.58
C GLY A 505 31.76 -12.63 -0.72
N ALA A 506 32.53 -13.62 -1.18
CA ALA A 506 32.51 -15.00 -0.68
C ALA A 506 32.93 -15.20 0.80
N GLU A 507 33.67 -14.27 1.41
CA GLU A 507 34.02 -14.32 2.84
C GLU A 507 32.81 -14.00 3.76
N VAL A 508 31.78 -13.33 3.25
CA VAL A 508 30.61 -12.89 4.03
C VAL A 508 29.59 -14.02 4.25
N VAL A 509 29.63 -15.10 3.47
CA VAL A 509 28.64 -16.20 3.55
C VAL A 509 28.62 -16.84 4.94
N ASN A 510 29.78 -17.07 5.56
CA ASN A 510 29.88 -17.62 6.92
C ASN A 510 29.54 -16.59 8.02
N ARG A 511 29.65 -15.29 7.72
CA ARG A 511 29.36 -14.21 8.68
C ARG A 511 27.90 -13.75 8.63
N ARG A 512 27.21 -13.98 7.52
CA ARG A 512 25.83 -13.50 7.27
C ARG A 512 24.85 -13.97 8.32
N GLU A 513 24.89 -15.24 8.70
CA GLU A 513 24.02 -15.78 9.75
C GLU A 513 24.32 -15.13 11.09
N THR A 514 25.60 -14.93 11.42
CA THR A 514 26.01 -14.25 12.65
C THR A 514 25.54 -12.79 12.68
N ILE A 515 25.70 -12.03 11.59
CA ILE A 515 25.24 -10.62 11.51
C ILE A 515 23.73 -10.57 11.66
N LYS A 516 23.00 -11.46 10.99
CA LYS A 516 21.53 -11.52 11.06
C LYS A 516 21.02 -11.85 12.45
N VAL A 517 21.55 -12.89 13.10
CA VAL A 517 21.15 -13.27 14.46
C VAL A 517 21.38 -12.10 15.42
N ARG A 518 22.53 -11.43 15.33
CA ARG A 518 22.85 -10.27 16.17
C ARG A 518 21.97 -9.06 15.91
N LEU A 519 21.65 -8.78 14.64
CA LEU A 519 20.70 -7.73 14.29
C LEU A 519 19.31 -8.03 14.89
N ILE A 520 18.84 -9.27 14.76
CA ILE A 520 17.55 -9.69 15.32
C ILE A 520 17.56 -9.61 16.86
N THR A 521 18.66 -10.00 17.51
CA THR A 521 18.83 -9.82 18.96
C THR A 521 18.79 -8.34 19.35
N ALA A 522 19.49 -7.46 18.63
CA ALA A 522 19.45 -6.02 18.86
C ALA A 522 18.04 -5.44 18.65
N CYS A 523 17.29 -5.94 17.66
CA CYS A 523 15.88 -5.61 17.48
C CYS A 523 15.02 -6.07 18.69
N CYS A 524 15.30 -7.24 19.26
CA CYS A 524 14.61 -7.70 20.47
C CYS A 524 14.90 -6.79 21.67
N GLU A 525 16.16 -6.42 21.90
CA GLU A 525 16.57 -5.47 22.95
C GLU A 525 15.90 -4.10 22.74
N PHE A 526 15.86 -3.61 21.50
CA PHE A 526 15.16 -2.38 21.15
C PHE A 526 13.66 -2.47 21.46
N LEU A 527 12.97 -3.51 20.99
CA LEU A 527 11.54 -3.72 21.27
C LEU A 527 11.26 -3.86 22.77
N GLN A 528 12.12 -4.57 23.50
CA GLN A 528 12.02 -4.70 24.95
C GLN A 528 12.19 -3.35 25.66
N SER A 529 13.11 -2.50 25.21
CA SER A 529 13.28 -1.14 25.74
C SER A 529 12.04 -0.25 25.52
N LYS A 530 11.21 -0.61 24.53
CA LYS A 530 9.92 0.02 24.25
C LYS A 530 8.74 -0.66 24.96
N GLY A 531 9.00 -1.60 25.85
CA GLY A 531 8.00 -2.25 26.70
C GLY A 531 7.34 -3.49 26.07
N MET A 532 7.83 -3.98 24.93
CA MET A 532 7.35 -5.25 24.38
C MET A 532 7.84 -6.42 25.24
N LEU A 533 7.04 -7.49 25.33
CA LEU A 533 7.31 -8.71 26.09
C LEU A 533 7.67 -9.89 25.17
N GLY A 534 7.84 -9.63 23.89
CA GLY A 534 8.28 -10.60 22.90
C GLY A 534 8.46 -9.96 21.53
N ALA A 535 8.98 -10.74 20.61
CA ALA A 535 9.17 -10.33 19.22
C ALA A 535 8.76 -11.44 18.25
N LEU A 536 8.14 -11.04 17.14
CA LEU A 536 7.87 -11.88 15.98
C LEU A 536 8.76 -11.45 14.83
N ALA A 537 9.70 -12.31 14.40
CA ALA A 537 10.50 -12.11 13.20
C ALA A 537 9.87 -12.88 12.03
N ASP A 538 9.31 -12.18 11.05
CA ASP A 538 8.54 -12.81 9.97
C ASP A 538 9.39 -13.17 8.75
N GLY A 539 8.98 -14.23 8.05
CA GLY A 539 9.45 -14.50 6.69
C GLY A 539 10.95 -14.75 6.56
N LEU A 540 11.58 -15.38 7.56
CA LEU A 540 12.98 -15.79 7.54
C LEU A 540 13.11 -17.22 7.01
N LYS A 541 14.34 -17.73 6.79
CA LYS A 541 14.49 -19.13 6.37
C LYS A 541 14.08 -20.05 7.53
N ALA A 542 13.55 -21.23 7.21
CA ALA A 542 13.17 -22.21 8.25
C ALA A 542 14.38 -22.92 8.87
N GLU A 543 15.43 -23.19 8.08
CA GLU A 543 16.67 -23.85 8.53
C GLU A 543 17.65 -22.84 9.16
N GLU A 544 17.17 -22.00 10.09
CA GLU A 544 17.90 -20.88 10.66
C GLU A 544 18.52 -21.25 12.02
N ASN A 545 19.57 -22.07 12.02
CA ASN A 545 20.17 -22.67 13.23
C ASN A 545 20.54 -21.67 14.34
N GLY A 546 20.78 -20.39 13.99
CA GLY A 546 21.16 -19.36 14.95
C GLY A 546 20.02 -18.77 15.78
N LEU A 547 18.77 -18.82 15.31
CA LEU A 547 17.63 -18.19 16.02
C LEU A 547 17.15 -19.00 17.23
N GLU A 548 17.14 -20.33 17.12
CA GLU A 548 16.81 -21.21 18.23
C GLU A 548 17.79 -21.02 19.41
N ALA A 549 19.07 -20.80 19.10
CA ALA A 549 20.10 -20.55 20.10
C ALA A 549 19.88 -19.26 20.90
N VAL A 550 19.13 -18.30 20.35
CA VAL A 550 18.75 -17.04 21.01
C VAL A 550 17.29 -17.05 21.49
N GLY A 551 16.68 -18.24 21.58
CA GLY A 551 15.39 -18.46 22.24
C GLY A 551 14.16 -18.38 21.36
N PHE A 552 14.32 -18.12 20.05
CA PHE A 552 13.18 -18.13 19.13
C PHE A 552 12.66 -19.54 18.90
N LYS A 553 11.35 -19.64 18.67
CA LYS A 553 10.66 -20.85 18.25
C LYS A 553 9.89 -20.56 16.98
N GLN A 554 9.84 -21.51 16.05
CA GLN A 554 9.01 -21.38 14.87
C GLN A 554 7.53 -21.29 15.27
N TRP A 555 6.84 -20.27 14.78
CA TRP A 555 5.41 -20.07 14.96
C TRP A 555 4.61 -20.64 13.79
N ALA A 556 5.09 -20.39 12.57
CA ALA A 556 4.51 -20.90 11.34
C ALA A 556 5.58 -21.11 10.28
N GLU A 557 5.38 -22.11 9.42
CA GLU A 557 6.29 -22.47 8.33
C GLU A 557 5.51 -22.56 7.01
N TYR A 558 6.14 -22.12 5.93
CA TYR A 558 5.55 -21.95 4.62
C TYR A 558 6.51 -22.39 3.50
N HIS A 559 5.94 -22.81 2.37
CA HIS A 559 6.63 -22.88 1.09
C HIS A 559 6.58 -21.51 0.39
N GLU A 560 7.74 -20.91 0.15
CA GLU A 560 7.92 -19.75 -0.72
C GLU A 560 7.81 -20.18 -2.19
N VAL A 561 6.81 -19.65 -2.89
CA VAL A 561 6.53 -20.04 -4.29
C VAL A 561 6.21 -18.84 -5.14
N TRP A 562 7.00 -18.66 -6.21
CA TRP A 562 6.78 -17.61 -7.20
C TRP A 562 7.31 -18.00 -8.57
N LYS A 563 6.86 -17.32 -9.62
CA LYS A 563 7.33 -17.49 -11.00
C LYS A 563 7.30 -16.17 -11.77
N TYR A 564 8.20 -16.03 -12.74
CA TYR A 564 8.17 -14.92 -13.69
C TYR A 564 7.13 -15.18 -14.79
N ILE A 565 6.59 -14.11 -15.37
CA ILE A 565 5.62 -14.14 -16.47
C ILE A 565 6.02 -13.28 -17.66
#